data_AF-A0AAV0QIQ5-F1
#
_entry.id   AF-A0AAV0QIQ5-F1
#
_cell.length_a   1.000
_cell.length_b   1.000
_cell.length_c   1.000
_cell.angle_alpha   90.00
_cell.angle_beta   90.00
_cell.angle_gamma   90.00
#
_symmetry.space_group_name_H-M   'P 1'
#
loop_
_entity.id
_entity.type
_entity.pdbx_description
1 polymer ?
#
loop_
_entity_poly.entity_id
_entity_poly.type
_entity_poly.pdbx_seq_one_letter_code
_entity_poly.pdbx_strand_id
1 'polypeptide(L)' 'MFVFPKGLVHFQYNGGEEYNAWEEAALGFSAFGSANAGLVSLPATLFGTEIDDEVLAKGFKTDVDTVRGLKAGLATKH' A
#
# COMPACT_ATOMS: atom_id res chain seq x y z
N MET A 1 12.42 10.36 14.32
CA MET A 1 11.01 10.69 14.62
C MET A 1 10.42 11.35 13.40
N PHE A 2 9.23 10.92 12.99
CA PHE A 2 8.53 11.43 11.80
C PHE A 2 7.11 11.81 12.18
N VAL A 3 6.53 12.79 11.49
CA VAL A 3 5.15 13.23 11.69
C VAL A 3 4.46 13.20 10.34
N PHE A 4 3.32 12.50 10.29
CA PHE A 4 2.46 12.48 9.12
C PHE A 4 1.22 13.32 9.42
N PRO A 5 1.05 14.47 8.75
CA PRO A 5 -0.19 15.24 8.85
C PRO A 5 -1.40 14.38 8.47
N LYS A 6 -2.52 14.60 9.17
CA LYS A 6 -3.76 13.84 8.96
C LYS A 6 -4.18 13.87 7.49
N GLY A 7 -4.45 12.69 6.92
CA GLY A 7 -4.94 12.52 5.55
C GLY A 7 -3.86 12.51 4.47
N LEU A 8 -2.58 12.71 4.82
CA LEU A 8 -1.50 12.60 3.83
C LEU A 8 -1.03 11.15 3.65
N VAL A 9 -0.79 10.81 2.40
CA VAL A 9 -0.22 9.52 2.00
C VAL A 9 1.20 9.40 2.55
N HIS A 10 1.51 8.25 3.13
CA HIS A 10 2.84 7.93 3.66
C HIS A 10 3.11 6.42 3.54
N PHE A 11 4.39 6.04 3.61
CA PHE A 11 4.83 4.65 3.56
C PHE A 11 6.08 4.45 4.43
N GLN A 12 6.39 3.21 4.76
CA GLN A 12 7.66 2.82 5.38
C GLN A 12 8.30 1.72 4.52
N TYR A 13 9.62 1.74 4.40
CA TYR A 13 10.41 0.76 3.65
C TYR A 13 11.64 0.40 4.47
N ASN A 14 11.88 -0.90 4.68
CA ASN A 14 13.12 -1.40 5.25
C ASN A 14 14.12 -1.65 4.11
N GLY A 15 15.21 -0.89 4.08
CA GLY A 15 16.22 -0.93 3.01
C GLY A 15 17.56 -1.54 3.41
N GLY A 16 17.59 -2.39 4.46
CA GLY A 16 18.79 -3.16 4.81
C GLY A 16 19.30 -3.99 3.62
N GLU A 17 20.63 -4.04 3.46
CA GLU A 17 21.30 -4.66 2.30
C GLU A 17 21.89 -6.05 2.62
N GLU A 18 21.83 -6.52 3.88
CA GLU A 18 22.55 -7.70 4.35
C GLU A 18 21.62 -8.91 4.58
N TYR A 19 21.83 -9.96 3.79
CA TYR A 19 21.06 -11.22 3.75
C TYR A 19 21.04 -12.05 5.05
N ASN A 20 21.67 -11.58 6.13
CA ASN A 20 21.73 -12.26 7.42
C ASN A 20 20.51 -11.83 8.28
N ALA A 21 19.37 -12.44 7.97
CA ALA A 21 17.99 -12.10 8.34
C ALA A 21 17.62 -11.96 9.85
N TRP A 22 18.59 -11.91 10.77
CA TRP A 22 18.32 -11.81 12.21
C TRP A 22 18.85 -10.51 12.83
N GLU A 23 19.68 -9.73 12.13
CA GLU A 23 20.17 -8.41 12.59
C GLU A 23 19.46 -7.20 11.93
N GLU A 24 18.62 -7.41 10.92
CA GLU A 24 18.02 -6.33 10.10
C GLU A 24 16.53 -6.04 10.33
N ALA A 25 15.93 -6.55 11.41
CA ALA A 25 14.53 -6.29 11.73
C ALA A 25 14.34 -4.83 12.19
N ALA A 26 13.76 -3.98 11.34
CA ALA A 26 13.37 -2.62 11.72
C ALA A 26 12.03 -2.64 12.47
N LEU A 27 12.03 -2.20 13.73
CA LEU A 27 10.83 -2.02 14.53
C LEU A 27 10.47 -0.54 14.66
N GLY A 28 9.23 -0.19 14.28
CA GLY A 28 8.68 1.15 14.43
C GLY A 28 7.53 1.17 15.44
N PHE A 29 7.51 2.20 16.29
CA PHE A 29 6.36 2.52 17.14
C PHE A 29 5.66 3.76 16.61
N SER A 30 4.33 3.72 16.52
CA SER A 30 3.50 4.83 16.08
C SER A 30 2.47 5.19 17.15
N ALA A 31 2.09 6.46 17.19
CA ALA A 31 1.04 6.98 18.04
C ALA A 31 0.10 7.82 17.20
N PHE A 32 -1.19 7.78 17.53
CA PHE A 32 -2.24 8.46 16.80
C PHE A 32 -2.96 9.44 17.72
N GLY A 33 -3.32 10.61 17.19
CA GLY A 33 -4.15 11.60 17.90
C GLY A 33 -5.63 11.22 18.01
N SER A 34 -6.00 9.97 17.68
CA SER A 34 -7.36 9.44 17.72
C SER A 34 -7.32 7.95 18.07
N ALA A 35 -8.27 7.51 18.90
CA ALA A 35 -8.49 6.08 19.18
C ALA A 35 -9.06 5.31 17.97
N ASN A 36 -9.58 6.04 16.96
CA ASN A 36 -10.08 5.48 15.71
C ASN A 36 -9.43 6.22 14.53
N ALA A 37 -8.11 6.04 14.36
CA ALA A 37 -7.38 6.70 13.29
C ALA A 37 -7.71 6.12 11.90
N GLY A 38 -8.10 4.85 11.84
CA GLY A 38 -8.31 4.11 10.60
C GLY A 38 -7.02 3.89 9.79
N LEU A 39 -7.09 2.99 8.82
CA LEU A 39 -6.03 2.76 7.84
C LEU A 39 -6.66 2.53 6.48
N VAL A 40 -6.18 3.24 5.46
CA VAL A 40 -6.59 3.03 4.07
C VAL A 40 -5.36 2.59 3.28
N SER A 41 -5.31 1.31 2.91
CA SER A 41 -4.28 0.79 2.02
C SER A 41 -4.62 1.18 0.59
N LEU A 42 -3.81 2.05 -0.04
CA LEU A 42 -4.05 2.49 -1.41
C LEU A 42 -4.08 1.32 -2.42
N PRO A 43 -3.10 0.39 -2.45
CA PRO A 43 -3.14 -0.72 -3.40
C PRO A 43 -4.39 -1.59 -3.24
N ALA A 44 -4.75 -1.94 -2.00
CA ALA A 44 -5.94 -2.75 -1.75
C ALA A 44 -7.25 -2.00 -2.08
N THR A 45 -7.31 -0.70 -1.79
CA THR A 45 -8.52 0.10 -2.08
C THR A 45 -8.72 0.30 -3.58
N LEU A 46 -7.63 0.48 -4.34
CA LEU A 46 -7.68 0.77 -5.77
C LEU A 46 -7.83 -0.50 -6.63
N PHE A 47 -7.13 -1.58 -6.28
CA PHE A 47 -7.01 -2.78 -7.11
C PHE A 47 -7.52 -4.06 -6.43
N GLY A 48 -7.86 -4.01 -5.15
CA GLY A 48 -8.50 -5.11 -4.42
C GLY A 48 -10.03 -4.95 -4.27
N THR A 49 -10.63 -4.01 -5.00
CA THR A 49 -12.07 -3.71 -4.97
C THR A 49 -12.68 -3.81 -6.37
N GLU A 50 -14.00 -3.74 -6.45
CA GLU A 50 -14.79 -3.83 -7.68
C GLU A 50 -14.81 -2.52 -8.51
N ILE A 51 -13.76 -1.68 -8.41
CA ILE A 51 -13.64 -0.51 -9.30
C ILE A 51 -13.44 -1.02 -10.73
N ASP A 52 -14.24 -0.52 -11.66
CA ASP A 52 -14.20 -0.94 -13.06
C ASP A 52 -12.81 -0.78 -13.70
N ASP A 53 -12.40 -1.78 -14.49
CA ASP A 53 -11.08 -1.82 -15.11
C ASP A 53 -10.86 -0.64 -16.07
N GLU A 54 -11.89 -0.21 -16.81
CA GLU A 54 -11.80 0.91 -17.75
C GLU A 54 -11.65 2.25 -17.01
N VAL A 55 -12.34 2.40 -15.86
CA VAL A 55 -12.22 3.57 -14.99
C VAL A 55 -10.78 3.69 -14.46
N LEU A 56 -10.22 2.59 -13.97
CA LEU A 56 -8.83 2.55 -13.50
C LEU A 56 -7.85 2.81 -14.65
N ALA A 57 -8.03 2.15 -15.80
CA ALA A 57 -7.14 2.33 -16.95
C ALA A 57 -7.10 3.79 -17.41
N LYS A 58 -8.27 4.44 -17.47
CA LYS A 58 -8.39 5.87 -17.79
C LYS A 58 -7.77 6.76 -16.71
N GLY A 59 -8.00 6.47 -15.44
CA GLY A 59 -7.46 7.25 -14.31
C GLY A 59 -5.94 7.20 -14.22
N PHE A 60 -5.36 6.03 -14.48
CA PHE A 60 -3.90 5.80 -14.42
C PHE A 60 -3.20 6.02 -15.77
N LYS A 61 -3.93 6.38 -16.83
CA LYS A 61 -3.40 6.54 -18.20
C LYS A 61 -2.64 5.30 -18.68
N THR A 62 -3.25 4.15 -18.49
CA THR A 62 -2.73 2.83 -18.86
C THR A 62 -3.82 2.03 -19.60
N ASP A 63 -3.63 0.73 -19.78
CA ASP A 63 -4.57 -0.19 -20.42
C ASP A 63 -5.20 -1.17 -19.42
N VAL A 64 -6.28 -1.81 -19.86
CA VAL A 64 -7.06 -2.77 -19.06
C VAL A 64 -6.23 -4.00 -18.66
N ASP A 65 -5.30 -4.44 -19.52
CA ASP A 65 -4.49 -5.63 -19.22
C ASP A 65 -3.49 -5.33 -18.10
N THR A 66 -2.89 -4.14 -18.09
CA THR A 66 -2.06 -3.65 -16.99
C THR A 66 -2.84 -3.56 -15.68
N VAL A 67 -4.07 -3.02 -15.71
CA VAL A 67 -4.94 -2.95 -14.52
C VAL A 67 -5.26 -4.35 -13.99
N ARG A 68 -5.65 -5.28 -14.86
CA ARG A 68 -5.95 -6.67 -14.48
C ARG A 68 -4.72 -7.36 -13.89
N GLY A 69 -3.53 -7.08 -14.41
CA GLY A 69 -2.27 -7.54 -13.84
C GLY A 69 -2.07 -7.04 -12.40
N LEU A 70 -2.32 -5.75 -12.14
CA LEU A 70 -2.24 -5.17 -10.80
C LEU A 70 -3.27 -5.77 -9.84
N LYS A 71 -4.52 -5.95 -10.28
CA LYS A 71 -5.56 -6.62 -9.48
C LYS A 71 -5.20 -8.05 -9.14
N ALA A 72 -4.72 -8.82 -10.12
CA ALA A 72 -4.29 -10.20 -9.92
C ALA A 72 -3.11 -10.31 -8.95
N GLY A 73 -2.18 -9.36 -8.98
CA GLY A 73 -1.05 -9.30 -8.04
C GLY A 73 -1.44 -9.08 -6.57
N LEU A 74 -2.63 -8.55 -6.32
CA LEU A 74 -3.18 -8.28 -4.99
C LEU A 74 -4.26 -9.29 -4.57
N ALA A 75 -4.71 -10.17 -5.47
CA ALA A 75 -5.65 -11.22 -5.15
C ALA A 75 -5.02 -12.20 -4.15
N THR A 76 -5.76 -12.51 -3.08
CA THR A 76 -5.30 -13.42 -2.04
C THR A 76 -5.15 -14.82 -2.63
N LYS A 77 -3.95 -15.40 -2.59
CA LYS A 77 -3.77 -16.83 -2.87
C LYS A 77 -4.32 -17.60 -1.69
N HIS A 78 -5.53 -18.15 -1.84
CA HIS A 78 -6.08 -19.16 -0.93
C HIS A 78 -5.37 -20.50 -1.14
#